data_AF-A0A1D8AFE9-F1
#
_entry.id   AF-A0A1D8AFE9-F1
#
_cell.length_a   1.000
_cell.length_b   1.000
_cell.length_c   1.000
_cell.angle_alpha   90.00
_cell.angle_beta   90.00
_cell.angle_gamma   90.00
#
_symmetry.space_group_name_H-M   'P 1'
#
loop_
_entity.id
_entity.type
_entity.pdbx_description
1 polymer ?
#
loop_
_entity_poly.entity_id
_entity_poly.type
_entity_poly.pdbx_seq_one_letter_code
_entity_poly.pdbx_strand_id
1 'polypeptide(L)' 'MDADTIRTIAGLALQRSVRCESAASSDGLSRLGASRALVQFARDLNATANELEREARKRKRPR' A
#
# COMPACT_ATOMS: atom_id res chain seq x y z
N MET A 1 -8.33 1.70 12.38
CA MET A 1 -7.85 2.41 11.18
C MET A 1 -8.91 2.27 10.11
N ASP A 2 -9.40 3.37 9.58
CA ASP A 2 -10.41 3.36 8.52
C ASP A 2 -9.76 3.12 7.14
N ALA A 3 -10.60 2.78 6.14
CA ALA A 3 -10.15 2.43 4.80
C ALA A 3 -9.46 3.58 4.07
N ASP A 4 -9.81 4.84 4.37
CA ASP A 4 -9.23 6.02 3.75
C ASP A 4 -7.79 6.25 4.24
N THR A 5 -7.58 6.12 5.55
CA THR A 5 -6.24 6.15 6.14
C THR A 5 -5.34 5.04 5.56
N ILE A 6 -5.88 3.82 5.37
CA ILE A 6 -5.12 2.70 4.77
C ILE A 6 -4.71 3.01 3.32
N ARG A 7 -5.62 3.59 2.52
CA ARG A 7 -5.31 4.00 1.14
C ARG A 7 -4.26 5.12 1.08
N THR A 8 -4.31 6.04 2.03
CA THR A 8 -3.29 7.08 2.15
C THR A 8 -1.91 6.48 2.40
N ILE A 9 -1.80 5.50 3.30
CA ILE A 9 -0.53 4.79 3.54
C ILE A 9 -0.07 4.01 2.30
N ALA A 10 -0.99 3.35 1.59
CA ALA A 10 -0.68 2.67 0.34
C ALA A 10 -0.10 3.64 -0.71
N GLY A 11 -0.68 4.84 -0.83
CA GLY A 11 -0.16 5.91 -1.69
C GLY A 11 1.26 6.37 -1.29
N LEU A 12 1.49 6.57 0.01
CA LEU A 12 2.81 6.94 0.53
C LEU A 12 3.87 5.85 0.27
N ALA A 13 3.50 4.57 0.39
CA ALA A 13 4.38 3.44 0.09
C ALA A 13 4.79 3.42 -1.39
N LEU A 14 3.85 3.67 -2.31
CA LEU A 14 4.14 3.80 -3.76
C LEU A 14 5.03 5.00 -4.07
N GLN A 15 4.77 6.16 -3.46
CA GLN A 15 5.63 7.33 -3.65
C GLN A 15 7.06 7.06 -3.17
N ARG A 16 7.23 6.28 -2.09
CA ARG A 16 8.53 5.87 -1.60
C ARG A 16 9.21 4.83 -2.50
N SER A 17 8.48 3.91 -3.10
CA SER A 17 9.07 2.93 -4.03
C SER A 17 9.69 3.61 -5.25
N VAL A 18 9.04 4.65 -5.79
CA VAL A 18 9.58 5.46 -6.90
C VAL A 18 10.83 6.23 -6.50
N ARG A 19 10.86 6.78 -5.28
CA ARG A 19 12.05 7.49 -4.77
C ARG A 19 13.23 6.55 -4.54
N CYS A 20 12.96 5.30 -4.16
CA CYS A 20 14.00 4.28 -4.11
C CYS A 20 14.68 4.18 -5.46
N GLU A 21 13.99 4.19 -6.60
CA GLU A 21 14.56 4.07 -7.96
C GLU A 21 15.44 5.26 -8.43
N SER A 22 15.44 6.39 -7.72
CA SER A 22 16.19 7.60 -8.14
C SER A 22 17.48 7.89 -7.36
N ALA A 23 17.70 7.30 -6.17
CA ALA A 23 18.91 7.57 -5.36
C ALA A 23 20.17 6.84 -5.87
N ALA A 24 21.24 7.60 -6.17
CA ALA A 24 22.39 7.20 -7.00
C ALA A 24 23.60 6.53 -6.28
N SER A 25 23.45 5.92 -5.10
CA SER A 25 24.65 5.55 -4.30
C SER A 25 24.64 4.23 -3.53
N SER A 26 23.59 3.38 -3.60
CA SER A 26 23.58 2.08 -2.90
C SER A 26 23.33 0.90 -3.84
N ASP A 27 23.80 -0.28 -3.42
CA ASP A 27 23.67 -1.57 -4.11
C ASP A 27 22.29 -1.77 -4.76
N GLY A 28 22.29 -1.95 -6.08
CA GLY A 28 21.09 -1.92 -6.92
C GLY A 28 20.09 -3.04 -6.61
N LEU A 29 20.57 -4.20 -6.12
CA LEU A 29 19.74 -5.33 -5.75
C LEU A 29 18.94 -5.07 -4.48
N SER A 30 19.56 -4.51 -3.43
CA SER A 30 18.86 -4.13 -2.20
C SER A 30 17.78 -3.09 -2.48
N ARG A 31 18.06 -2.15 -3.40
CA ARG A 31 17.12 -1.11 -3.81
C ARG A 31 15.92 -1.66 -4.59
N LEU A 32 16.17 -2.58 -5.54
CA LEU A 32 15.12 -3.27 -6.27
C LEU A 32 14.24 -4.09 -5.31
N GLY A 33 14.87 -4.78 -4.35
CA GLY A 33 14.17 -5.50 -3.29
C GLY A 33 13.28 -4.59 -2.45
N ALA A 34 13.81 -3.44 -2.00
CA ALA A 34 13.06 -2.45 -1.22
C ALA A 34 11.91 -1.83 -2.02
N SER A 35 12.13 -1.45 -3.28
CA SER A 35 11.09 -0.93 -4.16
C SER A 35 9.96 -1.96 -4.35
N ARG A 36 10.31 -3.22 -4.66
CA ARG A 36 9.34 -4.31 -4.81
C ARG A 36 8.56 -4.58 -3.52
N ALA A 37 9.23 -4.56 -2.37
CA ALA A 37 8.59 -4.73 -1.07
C ALA A 37 7.56 -3.62 -0.79
N LEU A 38 7.89 -2.37 -1.10
CA LEU A 38 6.97 -1.23 -0.94
C LEU A 38 5.77 -1.31 -1.90
N VAL A 39 5.98 -1.76 -3.13
CA VAL A 39 4.89 -2.00 -4.09
C VAL A 39 3.97 -3.13 -3.60
N GLN A 40 4.53 -4.23 -3.11
CA GLN A 40 3.73 -5.33 -2.57
C GLN A 40 2.95 -4.89 -1.34
N PHE A 41 3.60 -4.16 -0.42
CA PHE A 41 2.95 -3.60 0.76
C PHE A 41 1.77 -2.68 0.41
N ALA A 42 1.92 -1.81 -0.60
CA ALA A 42 0.81 -0.96 -1.06
C ALA A 42 -0.37 -1.78 -1.61
N ARG A 43 -0.10 -2.90 -2.31
CA ARG A 43 -1.14 -3.80 -2.81
C ARG A 43 -1.91 -4.47 -1.67
N ASP A 44 -1.19 -4.95 -0.66
CA ASP A 44 -1.79 -5.62 0.50
C ASP A 44 -2.66 -4.66 1.32
N LEU A 45 -2.20 -3.41 1.48
CA LEU A 45 -3.00 -2.34 2.11
C LEU A 45 -4.27 -2.04 1.32
N ASN A 46 -4.19 -1.91 -0.01
CA ASN A 46 -5.38 -1.69 -0.84
C ASN A 46 -6.37 -2.85 -0.77
N ALA A 47 -5.89 -4.10 -0.75
CA ALA A 47 -6.74 -5.26 -0.54
C ALA A 47 -7.46 -5.19 0.82
N THR A 48 -6.73 -4.83 1.87
CA THR A 48 -7.28 -4.66 3.23
C THR A 48 -8.32 -3.55 3.29
N ALA A 49 -8.08 -2.40 2.66
CA ALA A 49 -9.04 -1.29 2.59
C ALA A 49 -10.33 -1.71 1.88
N ASN A 50 -10.21 -2.46 0.78
CA ASN A 50 -11.37 -2.96 0.03
C ASN A 50 -12.19 -3.96 0.86
N GLU A 51 -11.54 -4.82 1.65
CA GLU A 51 -12.25 -5.75 2.52
C GLU A 51 -12.97 -5.03 3.65
N LEU A 52 -12.33 -4.03 4.27
CA LEU A 52 -12.97 -3.20 5.31
C LEU A 52 -14.22 -2.49 4.79
N GLU A 53 -14.20 -1.98 3.57
CA GLU A 53 -15.38 -1.39 2.94
C GLU A 53 -16.47 -2.42 2.63
N ARG A 54 -16.10 -3.62 2.17
CA ARG A 54 -17.05 -4.70 1.94
C ARG A 54 -17.76 -5.09 3.23
N GLU A 55 -17.01 -5.26 4.31
CA GLU A 55 -17.57 -5.57 5.64
C GLU A 55 -18.46 -4.44 6.16
N ALA A 56 -18.04 -3.18 6.01
CA ALA A 56 -18.86 -2.03 6.37
C ALA A 56 -20.19 -1.98 5.59
N ARG A 57 -20.17 -2.32 4.29
CA ARG A 57 -21.38 -2.41 3.46
C ARG A 57 -22.28 -3.57 3.85
N LYS A 58 -21.72 -4.75 4.17
CA LYS A 58 -22.49 -5.90 4.66
C LYS A 58 -23.26 -5.55 5.94
N ARG A 59 -22.62 -4.85 6.88
CA ARG A 59 -23.24 -4.40 8.13
C ARG A 59 -24.34 -3.36 7.93
N LYS A 60 -24.27 -2.55 6.87
CA LYS A 60 -25.27 -1.51 6.56
C LYS A 60 -26.52 -2.03 5.84
N ARG A 61 -26.54 -3.28 5.38
CA ARG A 61 -27.76 -3.87 4.80
C ARG A 61 -28.63 -4.40 5.94
N PRO A 62 -29.80 -3.78 6.24
CA PRO A 62 -30.74 -4.40 7.16
C PRO A 62 -31.24 -5.70 6.52
N ARG A 63 -31.35 -6.74 7.34
CA ARG A 63 -32.02 -7.99 6.97
C ARG A 63 -33.49 -7.73 6.66
#